data_AF-A0A936JHP2-F1
#
_entry.id   AF-A0A936JHP2-F1
#
_cell.length_a   1.000
_cell.length_b   1.000
_cell.length_c   1.000
_cell.angle_alpha   90.00
_cell.angle_beta   90.00
_cell.angle_gamma   90.00
#
_symmetry.space_group_name_H-M   'P 1'
#
loop_
_entity.id
_entity.type
_entity.pdbx_description
1 polymer ?
#
loop_
_entity_poly.entity_id
_entity_poly.type
_entity_poly.pdbx_seq_one_letter_code
_entity_poly.pdbx_strand_id
1 'polypeptide(L)'
;MSLQIGDSIIVNDGVKESDESDVDISQWQGRIVKILDDTDDDEIAMIQVEWDSFTLKQMPKDFIAESVAVGLHWKVMDLFQYNVQKTEPRDEAEEVRRVQAEIEQNQQLYLLGDAGVRISTILHGLTVDITDESLERWLEYFRMTVRLPLPVIIEERGEDDRVKIGAIARVIEFNSAEDFYGIITTLVYNTKKLNFPLRYLKTLNPNSPYSQLIEDYKVWQGL
;
A
#
# COMPACT_ATOMS: atom_id res chain seq x y z
N MET A 1 13.28 4.85 -38.24
CA MET A 1 12.50 3.66 -37.86
C MET A 1 11.24 4.16 -37.20
N SER A 2 10.07 3.67 -37.58
CA SER A 2 8.84 4.01 -36.85
C SER A 2 8.80 3.24 -35.53
N LEU A 3 8.42 3.95 -34.47
CA LEU A 3 8.10 3.38 -33.16
C LEU A 3 6.70 2.74 -33.23
N GLN A 4 6.53 1.62 -32.52
CA GLN A 4 5.33 0.79 -32.53
C GLN A 4 4.99 0.38 -31.09
N ILE A 5 3.71 0.08 -30.84
CA ILE A 5 3.29 -0.52 -29.57
C ILE A 5 4.07 -1.82 -29.33
N GLY A 6 4.64 -1.95 -28.13
CA GLY A 6 5.49 -3.07 -27.73
C GLY A 6 6.99 -2.85 -27.92
N ASP A 7 7.41 -1.84 -28.70
CA ASP A 7 8.83 -1.49 -28.78
C ASP A 7 9.34 -1.04 -27.39
N SER A 8 10.56 -1.47 -27.04
CA SER A 8 11.28 -0.94 -25.88
C SER A 8 12.06 0.31 -26.29
N ILE A 9 12.04 1.32 -25.42
CA ILE A 9 12.70 2.60 -25.66
C ILE A 9 13.62 2.99 -24.50
N ILE A 10 14.57 3.86 -24.80
CA ILE A 10 15.39 4.59 -23.84
C ILE A 10 15.23 6.09 -24.06
N VAL A 11 15.11 6.85 -22.98
CA VAL A 11 15.02 8.31 -23.01
C VAL A 11 16.39 8.93 -23.27
N ASN A 12 16.45 9.89 -24.19
CA ASN A 12 17.66 10.61 -24.57
C ASN A 12 18.21 11.43 -23.40
N ASP A 13 19.50 11.76 -23.46
CA ASP A 13 20.15 12.61 -22.47
C ASP A 13 19.57 14.04 -22.48
N GLY A 14 19.38 14.60 -21.27
CA GLY A 14 18.91 15.97 -21.06
C GLY A 14 17.38 16.13 -21.07
N VAL A 15 16.62 15.03 -21.19
CA VAL A 15 15.16 15.07 -21.11
C VAL A 15 14.73 15.11 -19.64
N LYS A 16 13.91 16.11 -19.31
CA LYS A 16 13.28 16.26 -17.99
C LYS A 16 11.84 15.74 -18.04
N GLU A 17 11.30 15.40 -16.88
CA GLU A 17 9.89 14.98 -16.74
C GLU A 17 8.92 16.07 -17.22
N SER A 18 9.22 17.34 -16.92
CA SER A 18 8.49 18.50 -17.41
C SER A 18 9.41 19.72 -17.41
N ASP A 19 8.98 20.80 -18.09
CA ASP A 19 9.74 22.05 -18.16
C ASP A 19 9.94 22.70 -16.78
N GLU A 20 9.03 22.46 -15.85
CA GLU A 20 9.05 23.00 -14.48
C GLU A 20 9.70 22.05 -13.46
N SER A 21 10.03 20.82 -13.86
CA SER A 21 10.58 19.78 -12.99
C SER A 21 12.10 19.70 -13.07
N ASP A 22 12.73 19.38 -11.94
CA ASP A 22 14.15 19.05 -11.85
C ASP A 22 14.41 17.54 -11.94
N VAL A 23 13.38 16.74 -12.16
CA VAL A 23 13.51 15.29 -12.35
C VAL A 23 14.05 15.01 -13.75
N ASP A 24 15.32 14.63 -13.79
CA ASP A 24 16.00 14.13 -14.99
C ASP A 24 15.57 12.67 -15.24
N ILE A 25 14.95 12.45 -16.40
CA ILE A 25 14.49 11.12 -16.84
C ILE A 25 15.39 10.53 -17.93
N SER A 26 16.56 11.12 -18.16
CA SER A 26 17.57 10.58 -19.06
C SER A 26 17.86 9.12 -18.72
N GLN A 27 18.03 8.29 -19.74
CA GLN A 27 18.35 6.86 -19.61
C GLN A 27 17.24 5.99 -18.97
N TRP A 28 16.08 6.56 -18.63
CA TRP A 28 14.91 5.77 -18.25
C TRP A 28 14.45 4.93 -19.44
N GLN A 29 13.98 3.71 -19.17
CA GLN A 29 13.54 2.78 -20.21
C GLN A 29 12.17 2.20 -19.89
N GLY A 30 11.45 1.86 -20.95
CA GLY A 30 10.12 1.30 -20.84
C GLY A 30 9.63 0.76 -22.17
N ARG A 31 8.37 0.32 -22.20
CA ARG A 31 7.70 -0.17 -23.40
C ARG A 31 6.58 0.76 -23.81
N ILE A 32 6.45 0.95 -25.12
CA ILE A 32 5.33 1.72 -25.68
C ILE A 32 4.04 0.91 -25.48
N VAL A 33 3.11 1.48 -24.71
CA VAL A 33 1.79 0.87 -24.46
C VAL A 33 0.68 1.55 -25.27
N LYS A 34 0.91 2.78 -25.74
CA LYS A 34 -0.04 3.53 -26.57
C LYS A 34 0.70 4.48 -27.50
N ILE A 35 0.16 4.67 -28.70
CA ILE A 35 0.53 5.77 -29.60
C ILE A 35 -0.60 6.79 -29.51
N LEU A 36 -0.24 8.04 -29.23
CA LEU A 36 -1.15 9.17 -29.13
C LEU A 36 -1.07 9.93 -30.46
N ASP A 37 -1.82 9.46 -31.45
CA ASP A 37 -2.05 10.16 -32.72
C ASP A 37 -3.20 11.12 -32.51
N ASP A 38 -2.90 12.37 -32.16
CA ASP A 38 -3.92 13.42 -32.16
C ASP A 38 -3.31 14.81 -32.29
N THR A 39 -2.83 15.15 -33.49
CA THR A 39 -2.92 16.53 -33.97
C THR A 39 -3.18 16.52 -35.48
N ASP A 40 -4.26 17.19 -35.89
CA ASP A 40 -4.51 17.63 -37.28
C ASP A 40 -3.40 18.56 -37.83
N ASP A 41 -2.42 18.91 -36.99
CA ASP A 41 -1.16 19.57 -37.36
C ASP A 41 -0.04 18.52 -37.41
N ASP A 42 0.60 18.43 -38.58
CA ASP A 42 1.84 17.69 -38.78
C ASP A 42 2.87 18.07 -37.69
N GLU A 43 3.36 17.09 -36.92
CA GLU A 43 4.78 16.69 -36.92
C GLU A 43 5.28 15.97 -35.65
N ILE A 44 4.51 15.90 -34.56
CA ILE A 44 5.05 15.33 -33.32
C ILE A 44 4.12 14.31 -32.68
N ALA A 45 4.24 13.07 -33.14
CA ALA A 45 3.59 11.94 -32.50
C ALA A 45 4.08 11.77 -31.05
N MET A 46 3.15 11.61 -30.12
CA MET A 46 3.41 11.26 -28.74
C MET A 46 3.20 9.76 -28.52
N ILE A 47 3.88 9.22 -27.53
CA ILE A 47 3.79 7.82 -27.11
C ILE A 47 3.59 7.76 -25.62
N GLN A 48 2.78 6.82 -25.15
CA GLN A 48 2.72 6.48 -23.75
C GLN A 48 3.65 5.30 -23.49
N VAL A 49 4.53 5.46 -22.52
CA VAL A 49 5.54 4.48 -22.13
C VAL A 49 5.20 3.96 -20.74
N GLU A 50 5.09 2.65 -20.59
CA GLU A 50 5.14 1.99 -19.28
C GLU A 50 6.59 1.73 -18.90
N TRP A 51 7.01 2.24 -17.75
CA TRP A 51 8.39 2.07 -17.29
C TRP A 51 8.71 0.62 -16.96
N ASP A 52 9.91 0.19 -17.34
CA ASP A 52 10.38 -1.14 -16.99
C ASP A 52 10.76 -1.23 -15.50
N SER A 53 10.90 -2.45 -14.99
CA SER A 53 11.18 -2.72 -13.58
C SER A 53 12.50 -2.12 -13.09
N PHE A 54 13.48 -1.98 -13.96
CA PHE A 54 14.78 -1.39 -13.62
C PHE A 54 14.67 0.13 -13.42
N THR A 55 13.89 0.79 -14.27
CA THR A 55 13.57 2.22 -14.16
C THR A 55 12.73 2.46 -12.92
N LEU A 56 11.67 1.66 -12.72
CA LEU A 56 10.82 1.73 -11.52
C LEU A 56 11.61 1.56 -10.22
N LYS A 57 12.56 0.62 -10.14
CA LYS A 57 13.42 0.41 -8.96
C LYS A 57 14.39 1.56 -8.68
N GLN A 58 14.77 2.32 -9.72
CA GLN A 58 15.70 3.45 -9.62
C GLN A 58 14.99 4.80 -9.48
N MET A 59 13.69 4.84 -9.73
CA MET A 59 12.87 6.04 -9.66
C MET A 59 12.94 6.67 -8.26
N PRO A 60 13.14 7.99 -8.14
CA PRO A 60 13.18 8.66 -6.84
C PRO A 60 11.90 8.41 -6.04
N LYS A 61 12.03 8.06 -4.76
CA LYS A 61 10.87 7.78 -3.90
C LYS A 61 9.95 8.99 -3.74
N ASP A 62 10.52 10.19 -3.66
CA ASP A 62 9.77 11.44 -3.53
C ASP A 62 8.94 11.71 -4.78
N PHE A 63 9.48 11.43 -5.98
CA PHE A 63 8.74 11.54 -7.23
C PHE A 63 7.52 10.60 -7.28
N ILE A 64 7.67 9.36 -6.82
CA ILE A 64 6.56 8.40 -6.71
C ILE A 64 5.52 8.91 -5.71
N ALA A 65 5.95 9.36 -4.53
CA ALA A 65 5.06 9.85 -3.48
C ALA A 65 4.26 11.09 -3.92
N GLU A 66 4.92 12.04 -4.58
CA GLU A 66 4.29 13.22 -5.17
C GLU A 66 3.28 12.84 -6.24
N SER A 67 3.66 11.96 -7.17
CA SER A 67 2.77 11.44 -8.22
C SER A 67 1.49 10.83 -7.63
N VAL A 68 1.64 9.98 -6.60
CA VAL A 68 0.50 9.38 -5.88
C VAL A 68 -0.36 10.45 -5.22
N ALA A 69 0.24 11.43 -4.55
CA ALA A 69 -0.47 12.49 -3.83
C ALA A 69 -1.32 13.39 -4.76
N VAL A 70 -0.88 13.60 -6.01
CA VAL A 70 -1.60 14.41 -7.00
C VAL A 70 -2.45 13.57 -7.98
N GLY A 71 -2.53 12.26 -7.77
CA GLY A 71 -3.33 11.34 -8.61
C GLY A 71 -2.74 11.08 -9.99
N LEU A 72 -1.44 11.33 -10.19
CA LEU A 72 -0.71 11.02 -11.42
C LEU A 72 -0.12 9.61 -11.38
N HIS A 73 0.03 9.02 -12.57
CA HIS A 73 0.48 7.64 -12.72
C HIS A 73 1.99 7.56 -12.93
N TRP A 74 2.78 7.46 -11.86
CA TRP A 74 4.24 7.21 -11.93
C TRP A 74 4.63 5.93 -12.71
N LYS A 75 3.66 5.06 -13.03
CA LYS A 75 3.85 3.83 -13.81
C LYS A 75 4.03 4.09 -15.31
N VAL A 76 3.43 5.17 -15.82
CA VAL A 76 3.41 5.50 -17.25
C VAL A 76 3.74 6.97 -17.48
N MET A 77 4.29 7.30 -18.65
CA MET A 77 4.53 8.69 -19.03
C MET A 77 4.29 8.89 -20.51
N ASP A 78 3.73 10.04 -20.87
CA ASP A 78 3.59 10.44 -22.25
C ASP A 78 4.85 11.20 -22.68
N LEU A 79 5.48 10.77 -23.77
CA LEU A 79 6.73 11.32 -24.30
C LEU A 79 6.62 11.62 -25.78
N PHE A 80 7.34 12.63 -26.24
CA PHE A 80 7.54 12.87 -27.66
C PHE A 80 8.45 11.79 -28.27
N GLN A 81 8.11 11.31 -29.47
CA GLN A 81 8.92 10.28 -30.14
C GLN A 81 10.39 10.69 -30.38
N TYR A 82 10.68 11.99 -30.56
CA TYR A 82 12.05 12.48 -30.74
C TYR A 82 12.88 12.49 -29.45
N ASN A 83 12.26 12.35 -28.27
CA ASN A 83 12.95 12.28 -26.98
C ASN A 83 13.46 10.88 -26.64
N VAL A 84 13.21 9.89 -27.50
CA VAL A 84 13.55 8.50 -27.22
C VAL A 84 14.25 7.81 -28.39
N GLN A 85 14.90 6.69 -28.10
CA GLN A 85 15.49 5.78 -29.08
C GLN A 85 15.03 4.35 -28.79
N LYS A 86 14.93 3.50 -29.82
CA LYS A 86 14.69 2.07 -29.61
C LYS A 86 15.85 1.45 -28.83
N THR A 87 15.53 0.54 -27.92
CA THR A 87 16.49 -0.26 -27.16
C THR A 87 15.99 -1.71 -27.06
N GLU A 88 16.84 -2.59 -26.57
CA GLU A 88 16.45 -3.96 -26.23
C GLU A 88 15.68 -3.99 -24.89
N PRO A 89 14.64 -4.82 -24.75
CA PRO A 89 13.93 -5.00 -23.47
C PRO A 89 14.88 -5.54 -22.39
N ARG A 90 14.75 -5.04 -21.16
CA ARG A 90 15.55 -5.49 -20.01
C ARG A 90 14.80 -6.49 -19.12
N ASP A 91 13.49 -6.62 -19.29
CA ASP A 91 12.62 -7.47 -18.48
C ASP A 91 11.35 -7.90 -19.24
N GLU A 92 10.45 -8.59 -18.54
CA GLU A 92 9.14 -9.04 -19.02
C GLU A 92 8.00 -8.31 -18.30
N ALA A 93 6.80 -8.32 -18.89
CA ALA A 93 5.64 -7.65 -18.32
C ALA A 93 5.25 -8.16 -16.92
N GLU A 94 5.54 -9.43 -16.61
CA GLU A 94 5.31 -10.01 -15.28
C GLU A 94 6.23 -9.39 -14.21
N GLU A 95 7.50 -9.15 -14.54
CA GLU A 95 8.46 -8.46 -13.65
C GLU A 95 8.02 -7.02 -13.38
N VAL A 96 7.58 -6.31 -14.43
CA VAL A 96 7.06 -4.94 -14.31
C VAL A 96 5.86 -4.91 -13.36
N ARG A 97 4.86 -5.78 -13.56
CA ARG A 97 3.69 -5.87 -12.67
C ARG A 97 4.08 -6.16 -11.22
N ARG A 98 5.03 -7.07 -10.99
CA ARG A 98 5.50 -7.40 -9.64
C ARG A 98 6.13 -6.19 -8.95
N VAL A 99 7.00 -5.45 -9.65
CA VAL A 99 7.65 -4.26 -9.11
C VAL A 99 6.67 -3.10 -8.91
N GLN A 100 5.71 -2.93 -9.82
CA GLN A 100 4.65 -1.96 -9.63
C GLN A 100 3.85 -2.24 -8.35
N ALA A 101 3.42 -3.49 -8.13
CA ALA A 101 2.69 -3.89 -6.93
C ALA A 101 3.52 -3.69 -5.65
N GLU A 102 4.83 -4.02 -5.69
CA GLU A 102 5.75 -3.79 -4.57
C GLU A 102 5.88 -2.30 -4.23
N ILE A 103 6.00 -1.42 -5.24
CA ILE A 103 6.05 0.02 -5.02
C ILE A 103 4.73 0.55 -4.45
N GLU A 104 3.58 0.11 -4.98
CA GLU A 104 2.26 0.51 -4.45
C GLU A 104 2.10 0.15 -2.98
N GLN A 105 2.45 -1.09 -2.63
CA GLN A 105 2.43 -1.55 -1.24
C GLN A 105 3.34 -0.70 -0.35
N ASN A 106 4.56 -0.41 -0.81
CA ASN A 106 5.51 0.39 -0.05
C ASN A 106 5.04 1.84 0.13
N GLN A 107 4.35 2.41 -0.86
CA GLN A 107 3.79 3.77 -0.78
C GLN A 107 2.62 3.83 0.19
N GLN A 108 1.73 2.84 0.18
CA GLN A 108 0.65 2.75 1.17
C GLN A 108 1.21 2.72 2.60
N LEU A 109 2.27 1.93 2.85
CA LEU A 109 2.97 1.93 4.13
C LEU A 109 3.65 3.27 4.44
N TYR A 110 4.32 3.88 3.47
CA TYR A 110 5.01 5.14 3.65
C TYR A 110 4.07 6.26 4.09
N LEU A 111 2.87 6.33 3.50
CA LEU A 111 1.84 7.31 3.86
C LEU A 111 1.31 7.15 5.29
N LEU A 112 1.48 5.99 5.91
CA LEU A 112 1.15 5.75 7.32
C LEU A 112 2.26 6.19 8.29
N GLY A 113 3.39 6.71 7.79
CA GLY A 113 4.52 7.17 8.59
C GLY A 113 5.04 6.09 9.55
N ASP A 114 5.23 6.45 10.82
CA ASP A 114 5.73 5.52 11.84
C ASP A 114 4.86 4.27 12.03
N ALA A 115 3.53 4.38 11.79
CA ALA A 115 2.64 3.23 11.87
C ALA A 115 2.93 2.24 10.74
N GLY A 116 3.18 2.71 9.52
CA GLY A 116 3.56 1.87 8.39
C GLY A 116 4.81 1.04 8.66
N VAL A 117 5.84 1.63 9.29
CA VAL A 117 7.06 0.91 9.67
C VAL A 117 6.77 -0.23 10.64
N ARG A 118 5.92 0.02 11.65
CA ARG A 118 5.53 -1.01 12.62
C ARG A 118 4.65 -2.10 12.01
N ILE A 119 3.68 -1.72 11.18
CA ILE A 119 2.79 -2.65 10.46
C ILE A 119 3.60 -3.55 9.53
N SER A 120 4.52 -2.99 8.75
CA SER A 120 5.43 -3.74 7.87
C SER A 120 6.24 -4.78 8.64
N THR A 121 6.71 -4.44 9.84
CA THR A 121 7.45 -5.36 10.71
C THR A 121 6.60 -6.55 11.14
N ILE A 122 5.30 -6.35 11.40
CA ILE A 122 4.36 -7.40 11.81
C ILE A 122 4.01 -8.29 10.60
N LEU A 123 3.69 -7.68 9.46
CA LEU A 123 3.32 -8.40 8.24
C LEU A 123 4.50 -9.15 7.61
N HIS A 124 5.75 -8.73 7.85
CA HIS A 124 6.98 -9.43 7.49
C HIS A 124 6.96 -10.02 6.08
N GLY A 125 6.85 -9.17 5.07
CA GLY A 125 6.87 -9.57 3.65
C GLY A 125 5.52 -10.00 3.07
N LEU A 126 4.44 -10.01 3.87
CA LEU A 126 3.07 -10.11 3.36
C LEU A 126 2.59 -8.77 2.78
N THR A 127 1.57 -8.82 1.93
CA THR A 127 0.87 -7.65 1.40
C THR A 127 0.22 -6.85 2.54
N VAL A 128 0.00 -5.55 2.35
CA VAL A 128 -0.80 -4.75 3.29
C VAL A 128 -2.29 -4.91 3.09
N ASP A 129 -2.71 -5.45 1.94
CA ASP A 129 -4.11 -5.78 1.70
C ASP A 129 -4.63 -6.77 2.75
N ILE A 130 -5.91 -6.63 3.11
CA ILE A 130 -6.58 -7.54 4.02
C ILE A 130 -6.84 -8.86 3.27
N THR A 131 -5.96 -9.83 3.53
CA THR A 131 -6.03 -11.22 3.08
C THR A 131 -6.08 -12.16 4.29
N ASP A 132 -6.54 -13.39 4.10
CA ASP A 132 -6.52 -14.45 5.14
C ASP A 132 -5.14 -14.60 5.77
N GLU A 133 -4.08 -14.57 4.96
CA GLU A 133 -2.68 -14.71 5.43
C GLU A 133 -2.25 -13.53 6.29
N SER A 134 -2.56 -12.30 5.88
CA SER A 134 -2.25 -11.09 6.65
C SER A 134 -3.05 -11.02 7.95
N LEU A 135 -4.32 -11.44 7.94
CA LEU A 135 -5.20 -11.49 9.10
C LEU A 135 -4.73 -12.53 10.12
N GLU A 136 -4.36 -13.72 9.65
CA GLU A 136 -3.82 -14.77 10.53
C GLU A 136 -2.47 -14.33 11.11
N ARG A 137 -1.61 -13.66 10.33
CA ARG A 137 -0.35 -13.09 10.85
C ARG A 137 -0.59 -12.13 12.01
N TRP A 138 -1.55 -11.23 11.87
CA TRP A 138 -1.93 -10.32 12.95
C TRP A 138 -2.45 -11.10 14.17
N LEU A 139 -3.32 -12.09 13.95
CA LEU A 139 -3.89 -12.92 15.03
C LEU A 139 -2.78 -13.63 15.84
N GLU A 140 -1.86 -14.30 15.14
CA GLU A 140 -0.70 -14.97 15.74
C GLU A 140 0.16 -13.97 16.53
N TYR A 141 0.44 -12.80 15.95
CA TYR A 141 1.24 -11.77 16.60
C TYR A 141 0.58 -11.28 17.89
N PHE A 142 -0.73 -11.04 17.90
CA PHE A 142 -1.49 -10.68 19.10
C PHE A 142 -1.42 -11.78 20.17
N ARG A 143 -1.62 -13.05 19.79
CA ARG A 143 -1.54 -14.20 20.69
C ARG A 143 -0.17 -14.35 21.35
N MET A 144 0.90 -14.09 20.60
CA MET A 144 2.27 -14.20 21.10
C MET A 144 2.69 -13.01 21.96
N THR A 145 2.21 -11.81 21.64
CA THR A 145 2.71 -10.56 22.21
C THR A 145 1.88 -10.09 23.41
N VAL A 146 0.55 -10.20 23.35
CA VAL A 146 -0.34 -9.61 24.34
C VAL A 146 -0.55 -10.54 25.52
N ARG A 147 -0.21 -10.05 26.72
CA ARG A 147 -0.53 -10.75 27.96
C ARG A 147 -2.01 -10.57 28.33
N LEU A 148 -2.67 -11.69 28.53
CA LEU A 148 -4.08 -11.77 28.92
C LEU A 148 -4.23 -12.07 30.42
N PRO A 149 -5.33 -11.63 31.08
CA PRO A 149 -6.43 -10.85 30.50
C PRO A 149 -6.03 -9.38 30.25
N LEU A 150 -6.44 -8.82 29.10
CA LEU A 150 -6.17 -7.43 28.74
C LEU A 150 -7.40 -6.56 29.06
N PRO A 151 -7.30 -5.58 29.99
CA PRO A 151 -8.37 -4.63 30.24
C PRO A 151 -8.56 -3.66 29.06
N VAL A 152 -9.81 -3.54 28.59
CA VAL A 152 -10.16 -2.74 27.41
C VAL A 152 -11.41 -1.89 27.66
N ILE A 153 -11.59 -0.86 26.84
CA ILE A 153 -12.81 -0.08 26.70
C ILE A 153 -13.40 -0.37 25.32
N ILE A 154 -14.73 -0.52 25.25
CA ILE A 154 -15.46 -0.60 23.99
C ILE A 154 -15.60 0.82 23.41
N GLU A 155 -15.06 1.06 22.22
CA GLU A 155 -15.12 2.36 21.53
C GLU A 155 -16.29 2.46 20.55
N GLU A 156 -16.64 1.35 19.93
CA GLU A 156 -17.69 1.29 18.91
C GLU A 156 -18.73 0.23 19.24
N ARG A 157 -19.94 0.41 18.70
CA ARG A 157 -21.04 -0.53 18.89
C ARG A 157 -20.82 -1.75 18.00
N GLY A 158 -20.68 -2.91 18.63
CA GLY A 158 -20.77 -4.20 17.94
C GLY A 158 -22.23 -4.62 17.70
N GLU A 159 -22.43 -5.82 17.18
CA GLU A 159 -23.77 -6.36 16.91
C GLU A 159 -24.60 -6.65 18.17
N ASP A 160 -23.93 -6.88 19.31
CA ASP A 160 -24.60 -7.16 20.58
C ASP A 160 -24.98 -5.86 21.30
N ASP A 161 -26.25 -5.48 21.19
CA ASP A 161 -26.87 -4.30 21.82
C ASP A 161 -26.70 -4.21 23.35
N ARG A 162 -26.32 -5.32 24.01
CA ARG A 162 -26.06 -5.33 25.46
C ARG A 162 -24.73 -4.68 25.80
N VAL A 163 -23.81 -4.60 24.84
CA VAL A 163 -22.48 -4.03 24.98
C VAL A 163 -22.55 -2.53 24.69
N LYS A 164 -22.22 -1.71 25.70
CA LYS A 164 -22.30 -0.26 25.59
C LYS A 164 -20.94 0.33 25.24
N ILE A 165 -20.94 1.33 24.36
CA ILE A 165 -19.78 2.20 24.15
C ILE A 165 -19.36 2.82 25.50
N GLY A 166 -18.05 2.87 25.74
CA GLY A 166 -17.44 3.33 26.99
C GLY A 166 -17.40 2.28 28.11
N ALA A 167 -18.01 1.10 27.92
CA ALA A 167 -17.96 0.05 28.92
C ALA A 167 -16.56 -0.57 29.02
N ILE A 168 -16.20 -0.98 30.24
CA ILE A 168 -14.95 -1.68 30.52
C ILE A 168 -15.19 -3.18 30.41
N ALA A 169 -14.33 -3.86 29.66
CA ALA A 169 -14.30 -5.30 29.51
C ALA A 169 -12.87 -5.84 29.67
N ARG A 170 -12.72 -7.16 29.61
CA ARG A 170 -11.42 -7.82 29.56
C ARG A 170 -11.38 -8.77 28.39
N VAL A 171 -10.42 -8.59 27.48
CA VAL A 171 -10.07 -9.62 26.51
C VAL A 171 -9.44 -10.78 27.29
N ILE A 172 -9.94 -11.98 27.07
CA ILE A 172 -9.40 -13.20 27.67
C ILE A 172 -8.82 -14.16 26.62
N GLU A 173 -9.10 -13.91 25.34
CA GLU A 173 -8.64 -14.75 24.22
C GLU A 173 -8.75 -13.98 22.89
N PHE A 174 -7.83 -14.25 21.97
CA PHE A 174 -7.93 -13.89 20.56
C PHE A 174 -8.32 -15.17 19.78
N ASN A 175 -9.55 -15.23 19.26
CA ASN A 175 -10.20 -16.49 18.85
C ASN A 175 -9.94 -16.86 17.39
N SER A 176 -10.24 -15.93 16.48
CA SER A 176 -10.26 -16.15 15.03
C SER A 176 -9.96 -14.84 14.33
N ALA A 177 -9.59 -14.94 13.05
CA ALA A 177 -9.55 -13.84 12.12
C ALA A 177 -10.58 -14.11 11.02
N GLU A 178 -11.39 -13.11 10.69
CA GLU A 178 -12.51 -13.24 9.75
C GLU A 178 -12.51 -12.01 8.82
N ASP A 179 -12.73 -12.21 7.52
CA ASP A 179 -12.53 -11.18 6.49
C ASP A 179 -13.33 -9.90 6.76
N PHE A 180 -14.58 -10.02 7.22
CA PHE A 180 -15.48 -8.88 7.45
C PHE A 180 -15.24 -8.17 8.79
N TYR A 181 -14.84 -8.91 9.82
CA TYR A 181 -14.77 -8.40 11.19
C TYR A 181 -13.34 -8.20 11.69
N GLY A 182 -12.36 -8.75 10.98
CA GLY A 182 -10.98 -8.86 11.42
C GLY A 182 -10.82 -9.86 12.55
N ILE A 183 -9.96 -9.53 13.52
CA ILE A 183 -9.70 -10.37 14.67
C ILE A 183 -10.90 -10.34 15.61
N ILE A 184 -11.45 -11.51 15.88
CA ILE A 184 -12.49 -11.72 16.89
C ILE A 184 -11.83 -12.11 18.22
N THR A 185 -12.23 -11.42 19.28
CA THR A 185 -11.76 -11.67 20.64
C THR A 185 -12.87 -12.24 21.51
N THR A 186 -12.52 -13.04 22.53
CA THR A 186 -13.44 -13.33 23.63
C THR A 186 -13.30 -12.26 24.70
N LEU A 187 -14.37 -11.52 24.96
CA LEU A 187 -14.48 -10.58 26.06
C LEU A 187 -15.19 -11.18 27.27
N VAL A 188 -14.78 -10.76 28.47
CA VAL A 188 -15.59 -10.86 29.68
C VAL A 188 -16.17 -9.50 30.00
N TYR A 189 -17.49 -9.37 29.90
CA TYR A 189 -18.26 -8.18 30.23
C TYR A 189 -19.43 -8.56 31.16
N ASN A 190 -19.53 -7.90 32.32
CA ASN A 190 -20.54 -8.20 33.35
C ASN A 190 -20.69 -9.71 33.67
N THR A 191 -19.56 -10.41 33.84
CA THR A 191 -19.46 -11.88 34.08
C THR A 191 -19.83 -12.80 32.91
N LYS A 192 -20.28 -12.25 31.78
CA LYS A 192 -20.58 -13.01 30.56
C LYS A 192 -19.41 -13.01 29.60
N LYS A 193 -19.21 -14.14 28.93
CA LYS A 193 -18.32 -14.25 27.77
C LYS A 193 -19.07 -13.90 26.49
N LEU A 194 -18.46 -13.11 25.62
CA LEU A 194 -19.00 -12.78 24.30
C LEU A 194 -17.88 -12.57 23.29
N ASN A 195 -18.15 -12.85 22.02
CA ASN A 195 -17.23 -12.58 20.93
C ASN A 195 -17.38 -11.12 20.50
N PHE A 196 -16.25 -10.45 20.27
CA PHE A 196 -16.24 -9.04 19.90
C PHE A 196 -15.05 -8.69 19.00
N PRO A 197 -15.25 -7.92 17.92
CA PRO A 197 -14.16 -7.49 17.04
C PRO A 197 -13.13 -6.62 17.77
N LEU A 198 -11.85 -6.93 17.58
CA LEU A 198 -10.74 -6.20 18.20
C LEU A 198 -10.72 -4.72 17.81
N ARG A 199 -11.08 -4.41 16.56
CA ARG A 199 -11.13 -3.05 16.01
C ARG A 199 -12.01 -2.07 16.79
N TYR A 200 -12.97 -2.58 17.54
CA TYR A 200 -13.89 -1.77 18.35
C TYR A 200 -13.41 -1.58 19.79
N LEU A 201 -12.18 -1.98 20.10
CA LEU A 201 -11.61 -1.96 21.43
C LEU A 201 -10.42 -1.00 21.51
N LYS A 202 -10.24 -0.38 22.68
CA LYS A 202 -8.97 0.23 23.08
C LYS A 202 -8.51 -0.31 24.42
N THR A 203 -7.23 -0.21 24.73
CA THR A 203 -6.73 -0.48 26.08
C THR A 203 -7.35 0.47 27.11
N LEU A 204 -7.70 -0.05 28.29
CA LEU A 204 -8.21 0.78 29.39
C LEU A 204 -7.21 1.84 29.85
N ASN A 205 -5.92 1.48 29.92
CA ASN A 205 -4.83 2.40 30.19
C ASN A 205 -4.18 2.82 28.86
N PRO A 206 -4.18 4.11 28.48
CA PRO A 206 -3.54 4.58 27.25
C PRO A 206 -2.01 4.44 27.24
N ASN A 207 -1.39 4.26 28.41
CA ASN A 207 0.05 3.97 28.54
C ASN A 207 0.33 2.45 28.58
N SER A 208 -0.63 1.62 28.20
CA SER A 208 -0.41 0.18 28.10
C SER A 208 0.62 -0.10 27.00
N PRO A 209 1.52 -1.08 27.17
CA PRO A 209 2.45 -1.47 26.12
C PRO A 209 1.74 -1.98 24.85
N TYR A 210 0.45 -2.31 24.94
CA TYR A 210 -0.35 -2.79 23.81
C TYR A 210 -1.22 -1.72 23.17
N SER A 211 -1.24 -0.48 23.70
CA SER A 211 -2.06 0.60 23.14
C SER A 211 -1.68 0.86 21.69
N GLN A 212 -0.38 1.02 21.42
CA GLN A 212 0.11 1.24 20.06
C GLN A 212 -0.19 0.07 19.12
N LEU A 213 -0.07 -1.17 19.61
CA LEU A 213 -0.33 -2.35 18.79
C LEU A 213 -1.79 -2.44 18.33
N ILE A 214 -2.74 -2.12 19.21
CA ILE A 214 -4.16 -2.07 18.86
C ILE A 214 -4.44 -0.95 17.85
N GLU A 215 -3.83 0.22 18.03
CA GLU A 215 -3.99 1.34 17.09
C GLU A 215 -3.38 1.03 15.72
N ASP A 216 -2.18 0.43 15.66
CA ASP A 216 -1.56 0.01 14.40
C ASP A 216 -2.43 -1.00 13.65
N TYR A 217 -3.05 -1.94 14.37
CA TYR A 217 -4.00 -2.89 13.79
C TYR A 217 -5.24 -2.20 13.21
N LYS A 218 -5.82 -1.22 13.92
CA LYS A 218 -6.96 -0.43 13.42
C LYS A 218 -6.60 0.38 12.19
N VAL A 219 -5.43 1.01 12.19
CA VAL A 219 -4.90 1.77 11.05
C VAL A 219 -4.76 0.85 9.84
N TRP A 220 -4.13 -0.32 10.02
CA TRP A 220 -3.99 -1.32 8.96
C TRP A 220 -5.34 -1.80 8.41
N GLN A 221 -6.32 -2.09 9.28
CA GLN A 221 -7.64 -2.54 8.84
C GLN A 221 -8.49 -1.42 8.19
N GLY A 222 -8.09 -0.16 8.36
CA GLY A 222 -8.77 1.00 7.77
C GLY A 222 -8.20 1.44 6.42
N LEU A 223 -7.14 0.78 5.93
CA LEU A 223 -6.62 0.93 4.57
C LEU A 223 -7.62 0.40 3.54
#